data_AF-A0A376KVW0-F1
#
_entry.id   AF-A0A376KVW0-F1
#
_cell.length_a   1.000
_cell.length_b   1.000
_cell.length_c   1.000
_cell.angle_alpha   90.00
_cell.angle_beta   90.00
_cell.angle_gamma   90.00
#
_symmetry.space_group_name_H-M   'P 1'
#
loop_
_entity.id
_entity.type
_entity.pdbx_description
1 polymer ?
#
loop_
_entity_poly.entity_id
_entity_poly.type
_entity_poly.pdbx_seq_one_letter_code
_entity_poly.pdbx_strand_id
1 'polypeptide(L)'
;MPIFLLQNISVTGGYYEVNLIGGEQQIADLQQQDNLYTVAEMSADAWTARVVAVVKKALHVQMDGLETVLAAMCEPQIAIVSLTITEKGYFHSPATGQLMLDHPMVRCRRAKSPPARKQQQG
;
A
#
# COMPACT_ATOMS: atom_id res chain seq x y z
N MET A 1 -7.27 13.33 9.76
CA MET A 1 -7.30 12.75 8.40
C MET A 1 -6.26 11.65 8.37
N PRO A 2 -6.63 10.39 8.62
CA PRO A 2 -5.68 9.29 8.49
C PRO A 2 -5.27 9.20 7.02
N ILE A 3 -3.96 9.19 6.80
CA ILE A 3 -3.36 8.87 5.51
C ILE A 3 -3.56 7.37 5.35
N PHE A 4 -4.54 6.97 4.55
CA PHE A 4 -4.61 5.60 4.07
C PHE A 4 -3.61 5.47 2.93
N LEU A 5 -2.74 4.49 3.03
CA LEU A 5 -1.73 4.26 2.03
C LEU A 5 -1.94 2.87 1.46
N LEU A 6 -3.01 2.67 0.69
CA LEU A 6 -3.26 1.39 0.03
C LEU A 6 -2.31 1.27 -1.16
N GLN A 7 -1.30 0.40 -1.06
CA GLN A 7 -0.64 -0.15 -2.24
C GLN A 7 -1.34 -1.46 -2.58
N ASN A 8 -2.06 -1.52 -3.71
CA ASN A 8 -2.61 -2.80 -4.19
C ASN A 8 -1.59 -3.43 -5.13
N ILE A 9 -1.14 -4.61 -4.72
CA ILE A 9 -0.24 -5.45 -5.50
C ILE A 9 -1.09 -6.49 -6.23
N SER A 10 -1.27 -6.37 -7.54
CA SER A 10 -2.13 -7.29 -8.30
C SER A 10 -1.43 -8.64 -8.50
N VAL A 11 -2.10 -9.70 -8.05
CA VAL A 11 -1.80 -11.10 -8.31
C VAL A 11 -2.95 -11.67 -9.15
N THR A 12 -2.71 -12.70 -9.96
CA THR A 12 -3.81 -13.41 -10.64
C THR A 12 -4.85 -13.88 -9.61
N GLY A 13 -6.04 -13.25 -9.60
CA GLY A 13 -7.14 -13.60 -8.69
C GLY A 13 -7.21 -12.83 -7.35
N GLY A 14 -6.50 -11.71 -7.19
CA GLY A 14 -6.64 -10.84 -6.01
C GLY A 14 -5.56 -9.76 -5.88
N TYR A 15 -5.48 -9.11 -4.72
CA TYR A 15 -4.40 -8.18 -4.40
C TYR A 15 -3.84 -8.35 -2.98
N TYR A 16 -2.59 -7.91 -2.78
CA TYR A 16 -2.08 -7.63 -1.44
C TYR A 16 -2.35 -6.17 -1.09
N GLU A 17 -2.89 -5.95 0.09
CA GLU A 17 -3.12 -4.63 0.68
C GLU A 17 -1.93 -4.29 1.57
N VAL A 18 -1.25 -3.19 1.28
CA VAL A 18 -0.08 -2.77 2.06
C VAL A 18 -0.27 -1.34 2.51
N ASN A 19 -0.19 -1.09 3.82
CA ASN A 19 -0.11 0.25 4.42
C ASN A 19 1.32 0.53 4.93
N LEU A 20 1.93 1.67 4.53
CA LEU A 20 3.27 2.05 5.00
C LEU A 20 3.25 3.13 6.11
N ILE A 21 2.21 3.97 6.18
CA ILE A 21 2.08 5.05 7.17
C ILE A 21 0.62 5.14 7.60
N GLY A 22 0.33 4.86 8.86
CA GLY A 22 -1.03 4.83 9.39
C GLY A 22 -1.85 3.66 8.84
N GLY A 23 -3.04 3.45 9.40
CA GLY A 23 -3.93 2.37 8.97
C GLY A 23 -3.58 1.02 9.58
N GLU A 24 -2.87 1.02 10.71
CA GLU A 24 -2.54 -0.18 11.51
C GLU A 24 -3.80 -0.97 11.86
N GLN A 25 -4.84 -0.26 12.35
CA GLN A 25 -6.08 -0.88 12.76
C GLN A 25 -6.82 -1.53 11.57
N GLN A 26 -6.84 -0.89 10.40
CA GLN A 26 -7.48 -1.46 9.21
C GLN A 26 -6.81 -2.77 8.78
N ILE A 27 -5.48 -2.82 8.80
CA ILE A 27 -4.74 -4.05 8.48
C ILE A 27 -5.01 -5.13 9.54
N ALA A 28 -5.01 -4.77 10.82
CA ALA A 28 -5.32 -5.70 11.89
C ALA A 28 -6.75 -6.28 11.78
N ASP A 29 -7.74 -5.44 11.48
CA ASP A 29 -9.13 -5.86 11.29
C ASP A 29 -9.26 -6.82 10.10
N LEU A 30 -8.65 -6.50 8.96
CA LEU A 30 -8.61 -7.40 7.79
C LEU A 30 -7.96 -8.75 8.13
N GLN A 31 -6.83 -8.74 8.83
CA GLN A 31 -6.13 -9.98 9.23
C GLN A 31 -6.98 -10.85 10.17
N GLN A 32 -7.80 -10.24 11.04
CA GLN A 32 -8.71 -10.97 11.93
C GLN A 32 -9.94 -11.56 11.23
N GLN A 33 -10.24 -11.09 10.01
CA GLN A 33 -11.43 -11.45 9.25
C GLN A 33 -11.10 -12.25 7.97
N ASP A 34 -10.02 -13.02 7.96
CA ASP A 34 -9.57 -13.78 6.78
C ASP A 34 -9.34 -12.91 5.53
N ASN A 35 -8.99 -11.63 5.73
CA ASN A 35 -8.88 -10.59 4.70
C ASN A 35 -10.19 -10.30 3.95
N LEU A 36 -11.33 -10.50 4.62
CA LEU A 36 -12.65 -10.15 4.12
C LEU A 36 -13.07 -8.77 4.61
N TYR A 37 -13.71 -7.99 3.74
CA TYR A 37 -14.36 -6.75 4.13
C TYR A 37 -15.73 -6.62 3.44
N THR A 38 -16.61 -5.78 3.99
CA THR A 38 -17.93 -5.55 3.42
C THR A 38 -17.99 -4.17 2.78
N VAL A 39 -18.45 -4.11 1.53
CA VAL A 39 -18.78 -2.84 0.87
C VAL A 39 -20.28 -2.66 0.94
N ALA A 40 -20.71 -1.61 1.62
CA ALA A 40 -22.10 -1.16 1.64
C ALA A 40 -22.27 0.01 0.67
N GLU A 41 -23.15 -0.15 -0.32
CA GLU A 41 -23.55 0.89 -1.26
C GLU A 41 -24.89 1.45 -0.80
N MET A 42 -24.93 2.76 -0.50
CA MET A 42 -26.12 3.47 -0.06
C MET A 42 -26.59 4.47 -1.11
N SER A 43 -27.89 4.48 -1.36
CA SER A 43 -28.61 5.45 -2.17
C SER A 43 -29.78 6.03 -1.36
N ALA A 44 -30.51 7.00 -1.94
CA ALA A 44 -31.69 7.56 -1.28
C ALA A 44 -32.80 6.52 -1.06
N ASP A 45 -32.92 5.55 -1.97
CA ASP A 45 -34.04 4.60 -2.00
C ASP A 45 -33.71 3.23 -1.41
N ALA A 46 -32.43 2.84 -1.40
CA ALA A 46 -31.99 1.52 -0.96
C ALA A 46 -30.52 1.49 -0.54
N TRP A 47 -30.14 0.43 0.18
CA TRP A 47 -28.76 0.06 0.41
C TRP A 47 -28.54 -1.41 0.08
N THR A 48 -27.37 -1.74 -0.44
CA THR A 48 -26.92 -3.10 -0.69
C THR A 48 -25.56 -3.30 -0.03
N ALA A 49 -25.26 -4.53 0.38
CA ALA A 49 -23.95 -4.87 0.91
C ALA A 49 -23.42 -6.14 0.25
N ARG A 50 -22.11 -6.17 0.00
CA ARG A 50 -21.40 -7.34 -0.49
C ARG A 50 -20.14 -7.58 0.32
N VAL A 51 -19.86 -8.85 0.59
CA VAL A 51 -18.56 -9.28 1.13
C VAL A 51 -17.57 -9.36 -0.04
N VAL A 52 -16.40 -8.77 0.16
CA VAL A 52 -15.30 -8.72 -0.81
C VAL A 52 -14.16 -9.59 -0.28
N ALA A 53 -13.69 -10.51 -1.13
CA ALA A 53 -12.70 -11.55 -0.79
C ALA A 53 -11.49 -11.56 -1.73
N VAL A 54 -11.20 -10.41 -2.37
CA VAL A 54 -10.09 -10.29 -3.31
C VAL A 54 -8.75 -9.96 -2.63
N VAL A 55 -8.76 -9.54 -1.35
CA VAL A 55 -7.54 -9.33 -0.57
C VAL A 55 -6.96 -10.69 -0.21
N LYS A 56 -5.73 -10.96 -0.65
CA LYS A 56 -5.02 -12.22 -0.36
C LYS A 56 -4.11 -12.10 0.85
N LYS A 57 -3.64 -10.88 1.13
CA LYS A 57 -2.73 -10.57 2.24
C LYS A 57 -2.87 -9.09 2.59
N ALA A 58 -2.97 -8.79 3.88
CA ALA A 58 -2.90 -7.43 4.40
C ALA A 58 -1.58 -7.26 5.17
N LEU A 59 -0.79 -6.24 4.84
CA LEU A 59 0.53 -5.98 5.42
C LEU A 59 0.63 -4.53 5.91
N HIS A 60 1.33 -4.33 7.03
CA HIS A 60 1.67 -3.02 7.55
C HIS A 60 3.17 -2.95 7.90
N VAL A 61 3.88 -1.91 7.47
CA VAL A 61 5.35 -1.82 7.70
C VAL A 61 5.74 -1.88 9.17
N GLN A 62 4.95 -1.27 10.06
CA GLN A 62 5.23 -1.30 11.50
C GLN A 62 4.91 -2.64 12.16
N MET A 63 4.05 -3.46 11.55
CA MET A 63 3.63 -4.75 12.12
C MET A 63 4.43 -5.90 11.53
N ASP A 64 4.54 -5.95 10.20
CA ASP A 64 5.17 -7.04 9.44
C ASP A 64 6.64 -6.77 9.08
N GLY A 65 7.07 -5.51 9.17
CA GLY A 65 8.41 -5.07 8.81
C GLY A 65 8.57 -4.72 7.32
N LEU A 66 9.52 -3.83 7.04
CA LEU A 66 9.80 -3.36 5.68
C LEU A 66 10.24 -4.48 4.74
N GLU A 67 11.06 -5.41 5.22
CA GLU A 67 11.58 -6.52 4.40
C GLU A 67 10.46 -7.44 3.93
N THR A 68 9.45 -7.72 4.77
CA THR A 68 8.29 -8.53 4.40
C THR A 68 7.47 -7.88 3.30
N VAL A 69 7.27 -6.56 3.40
CA VAL A 69 6.58 -5.77 2.37
C VAL A 69 7.36 -5.78 1.06
N LEU A 70 8.67 -5.55 1.10
CA LEU A 70 9.53 -5.57 -0.10
C LEU A 70 9.58 -6.95 -0.74
N ALA A 71 9.67 -8.02 0.07
CA ALA A 71 9.64 -9.39 -0.43
C ALA A 71 8.32 -9.67 -1.16
N ALA A 72 7.19 -9.25 -0.59
CA ALA A 72 5.88 -9.40 -1.21
C ALA A 72 5.78 -8.66 -2.55
N MET A 73 6.33 -7.44 -2.64
CA MET A 73 6.40 -6.68 -3.90
C MET A 73 7.31 -7.30 -4.96
N CYS A 74 8.25 -8.16 -4.54
CA CYS A 74 9.19 -8.84 -5.42
C CYS A 74 8.75 -10.26 -5.81
N GLU A 75 7.59 -10.74 -5.35
CA GLU A 75 7.07 -12.05 -5.74
C GLU A 75 6.80 -12.07 -7.27
N PRO A 76 7.17 -13.14 -8.00
CA PRO A 76 7.16 -13.16 -9.46
C PRO A 76 5.77 -13.01 -10.09
N GLN A 77 4.71 -13.35 -9.35
CA GLN A 77 3.32 -13.20 -9.77
C GLN A 77 2.77 -11.78 -9.56
N ILE A 78 3.53 -10.89 -8.93
CA ILE A 78 3.18 -9.46 -8.85
C ILE A 78 3.42 -8.81 -10.20
N ALA A 79 2.34 -8.40 -10.85
CA ALA A 79 2.43 -7.71 -12.15
C ALA A 79 2.28 -6.19 -12.04
N ILE A 80 1.51 -5.72 -11.04
CA ILE A 80 1.12 -4.31 -10.93
C ILE A 80 1.20 -3.87 -9.47
N VAL A 81 1.80 -2.70 -9.24
CA VAL A 81 1.70 -1.95 -7.98
C VAL A 81 0.89 -0.71 -8.27
N SER A 82 -0.31 -0.63 -7.70
CA SER A 82 -1.13 0.59 -7.74
C SER A 82 -1.08 1.29 -6.39
N LEU A 83 -1.30 2.60 -6.39
CA LEU A 83 -1.19 3.45 -5.21
C LEU A 83 -2.45 4.28 -5.08
N THR A 84 -3.08 4.24 -3.91
CA THR A 84 -4.17 5.17 -3.54
C THR A 84 -3.70 5.99 -2.35
N ILE A 85 -2.64 6.74 -2.58
CA ILE A 85 -2.09 7.67 -1.59
C ILE A 85 -2.69 9.04 -1.82
N THR A 86 -2.95 9.78 -0.75
CA THR A 86 -3.40 11.17 -0.87
C THR A 86 -2.36 12.01 -1.63
N GLU A 87 -2.75 13.15 -2.18
CA GLU A 87 -1.87 14.06 -2.93
C GLU A 87 -0.58 14.40 -2.16
N LYS A 88 -0.69 14.52 -0.83
CA LYS A 88 0.45 14.77 0.07
C LYS A 88 1.43 13.61 0.16
N GLY A 89 0.97 12.38 -0.09
CA GLY A 89 1.79 11.17 -0.08
C GLY A 89 2.81 11.12 -1.22
N TYR A 90 2.60 11.86 -2.30
CA TYR A 90 3.56 11.94 -3.40
C TYR A 90 4.72 12.91 -3.15
N PHE A 91 4.61 13.77 -2.13
CA PHE A 91 5.57 14.84 -1.84
C PHE A 91 5.88 15.73 -3.06
N HIS A 92 4.87 15.99 -3.90
CA HIS A 92 4.98 16.91 -5.04
C HIS A 92 4.67 18.35 -4.62
N SER A 93 5.36 19.30 -5.25
CA SER A 93 5.00 20.71 -5.16
C SER A 93 3.69 20.94 -5.93
N PRO A 94 2.62 21.44 -5.29
CA PRO A 94 1.35 21.70 -5.97
C PRO A 94 1.47 22.67 -7.14
N ALA A 95 2.46 23.57 -7.09
CA ALA A 95 2.68 24.60 -8.12
C ALA A 95 3.44 24.09 -9.35
N THR A 96 4.26 23.03 -9.22
CA THR A 96 5.16 22.59 -10.31
C THR A 96 4.99 21.11 -10.69
N GLY A 97 4.27 20.33 -9.89
CA GLY A 97 4.16 18.88 -10.04
C GLY A 97 5.49 18.13 -9.81
N GLN A 98 6.57 18.82 -9.45
CA GLN A 98 7.88 18.23 -9.25
C GLN A 98 8.03 17.68 -7.84
N LEU A 99 8.85 16.63 -7.69
CA LEU A 99 9.17 16.04 -6.39
C LEU A 99 9.91 17.06 -5.51
N MET A 100 9.41 17.30 -4.30
CA MET A 100 10.05 18.17 -3.31
C MET A 100 11.23 17.43 -2.65
N LEU A 101 12.41 17.54 -3.26
CA LEU A 101 13.62 16.87 -2.78
C LEU A 101 14.04 17.29 -1.37
N ASP A 102 13.71 18.52 -0.97
CA ASP A 102 14.03 19.07 0.34
C ASP A 102 13.03 18.65 1.44
N HIS A 103 11.93 17.99 1.06
CA HIS A 103 10.98 17.50 2.04
C HIS A 103 11.68 16.51 2.99
N PRO A 104 11.56 16.64 4.32
CA PRO A 104 12.33 15.83 5.29
C PRO A 104 12.25 14.32 5.05
N MET A 105 11.06 13.82 4.69
CA MET A 105 10.84 12.40 4.37
C MET A 105 11.57 11.95 3.09
N VAL A 106 11.64 12.80 2.06
CA VAL A 106 12.32 12.51 0.79
C VAL A 106 13.83 12.55 1.00
N ARG A 107 14.33 13.58 1.69
CA ARG A 107 15.75 13.73 2.02
C ARG A 107 16.26 12.58 2.88
N CYS A 108 15.51 12.19 3.92
CA CYS A 108 15.85 11.07 4.78
C CYS A 108 15.96 9.75 4.00
N ARG A 109 15.02 9.49 3.08
CA ARG A 109 15.10 8.31 2.21
C ARG A 109 16.28 8.35 1.25
N ARG A 110 16.58 9.50 0.63
CA ARG A 110 17.74 9.63 -0.28
C ARG A 110 19.07 9.42 0.44
N ALA A 111 19.18 9.86 1.69
CA ALA A 111 20.38 9.66 2.51
C ALA A 111 20.59 8.19 2.91
N LYS A 112 19.52 7.37 2.87
CA LYS A 112 19.59 5.93 3.09
C LYS A 112 19.71 5.23 1.73
N SER A 113 20.94 4.95 1.31
CA SER A 113 21.19 4.16 0.09
C SER A 113 20.39 2.86 0.12
N PRO A 114 19.75 2.44 -0.99
CA PRO A 114 19.12 1.13 -1.03
C PRO A 114 20.19 0.03 -0.84
N PRO A 115 19.85 -1.11 -0.22
CA PRO A 115 20.76 -2.25 -0.18
C PRO A 115 21.17 -2.60 -1.61
N ALA A 116 22.47 -2.81 -1.83
CA ALA A 116 23.04 -3.00 -3.15
C ALA A 116 22.34 -4.15 -3.88
N ARG A 117 21.82 -3.88 -5.08
CA ARG A 117 21.31 -4.90 -6.00
C ARG A 117 22.49 -5.81 -6.33
N LYS A 118 22.54 -7.03 -5.78
CA LYS A 118 23.45 -8.07 -6.28
C LYS A 118 23.02 -8.33 -7.73
N GLN A 119 23.73 -7.73 -8.68
CA GLN A 119 23.60 -8.08 -10.08
C GLN A 119 23.93 -9.58 -10.17
N GLN A 120 22.95 -10.41 -10.50
CA GLN A 120 23.21 -11.76 -10.97
C GLN A 120 24.02 -11.62 -12.26
N GLN A 121 25.33 -11.81 -12.15
CA GLN A 121 26.22 -12.04 -13.28
C GLN A 121 25.84 -13.38 -13.88
N GLY A 122 25.38 -13.34 -15.14
CA GLY A 122 25.45 -14.46 -16.07
C GLY A 122 26.63 -14.26 -17.01
#